data_AF-A0A271IVE0-F1
#
_entry.id   AF-A0A271IVE0-F1
#
_cell.length_a   1.000
_cell.length_b   1.000
_cell.length_c   1.000
_cell.angle_alpha   90.00
_cell.angle_beta   90.00
_cell.angle_gamma   90.00
#
_symmetry.space_group_name_H-M   'P 1'
#
loop_
_entity.id
_entity.type
_entity.pdbx_description
1 polymer ?
#
loop_
_entity_poly.entity_id
_entity_poly.type
_entity_poly.pdbx_seq_one_letter_code
_entity_poly.pdbx_strand_id
1 'polypeptide(L)' 'MSPRSDTLIPAKVGKPALRALTAAGVTTLSQVAARSDADLLALHGVGPKAVRVLRAALAEIEGAGLP' A
#
# COMPACT_ATOMS: atom_id res chain seq x y z
N MET A 1 -8.24 -2.01 -14.59
CA MET A 1 -7.23 -1.13 -13.95
C MET A 1 -7.86 0.25 -13.82
N SER A 2 -8.35 0.63 -12.64
CA SER A 2 -8.99 1.93 -12.44
C SER A 2 -7.91 3.02 -12.39
N PRO A 3 -8.09 4.18 -13.05
CA PRO A 3 -7.08 5.24 -13.11
C PRO A 3 -6.74 5.84 -11.72
N ARG A 4 -7.57 5.59 -10.69
CA ARG A 4 -7.32 6.07 -9.32
C ARG A 4 -6.34 5.19 -8.54
N SER A 5 -6.19 3.93 -8.93
CA SER A 5 -5.34 2.95 -8.23
C SER A 5 -3.85 3.21 -8.44
N ASP A 6 -3.45 3.90 -9.52
CA ASP A 6 -2.03 4.22 -9.82
C ASP A 6 -1.43 5.34 -8.93
N THR A 7 -2.12 5.69 -7.85
CA THR A 7 -1.67 6.70 -6.89
C THR A 7 -0.44 6.22 -6.11
N LEU A 8 0.53 7.11 -5.88
CA LEU A 8 1.74 6.85 -5.11
C LEU A 8 1.43 6.41 -3.66
N ILE A 9 2.31 5.59 -3.09
CA ILE A 9 2.19 5.15 -1.69
C ILE A 9 2.22 6.36 -0.73
N PRO A 10 1.29 6.44 0.24
CA PRO A 10 1.27 7.53 1.18
C PRO A 10 2.54 7.61 2.01
N ALA A 11 3.09 8.82 2.20
CA ALA A 11 4.21 9.05 3.13
C ALA A 11 3.85 8.65 4.60
N LYS A 12 2.55 8.52 4.89
CA LYS A 12 1.96 8.09 6.17
C LYS A 12 2.39 6.68 6.61
N VAL A 13 2.83 5.83 5.68
CA VAL A 13 3.20 4.42 5.92
C VAL A 13 4.52 4.30 6.73
N GLY A 14 5.30 5.39 6.79
CA GLY A 14 6.56 5.49 7.55
C GLY A 14 7.80 5.22 6.69
N LYS A 15 8.92 5.86 7.01
CA LYS A 15 10.17 5.77 6.24
C LYS A 15 10.69 4.33 6.03
N PRO A 16 10.70 3.42 7.03
CA PRO A 16 11.19 2.06 6.84
C PRO A 16 10.34 1.26 5.86
N ALA A 17 9.02 1.30 6.03
CA ALA A 17 8.09 0.59 5.17
C ALA A 17 8.09 1.15 3.74
N LEU A 18 8.14 2.48 3.56
CA LEU A 18 8.25 3.09 2.24
C LEU A 18 9.52 2.62 1.51
N ARG A 19 10.66 2.55 2.21
CA ARG A 19 11.91 2.03 1.62
C ARG A 19 11.81 0.56 1.25
N ALA A 20 11.24 -0.27 2.12
CA ALA A 20 11.05 -1.69 1.85
C ALA A 20 10.12 -1.93 0.65
N LEU A 21 9.01 -1.20 0.57
CA LEU A 21 8.07 -1.24 -0.55
C LEU A 21 8.76 -0.81 -1.86
N THR A 22 9.49 0.30 -1.83
CA THR A 22 10.24 0.78 -3.01
C THR A 22 11.31 -0.20 -3.44
N ALA A 23 12.05 -0.81 -2.50
CA ALA A 23 13.03 -1.85 -2.78
C ALA A 23 12.39 -3.12 -3.38
N ALA A 24 11.14 -3.41 -3.03
CA ALA A 24 10.34 -4.49 -3.60
C ALA A 24 9.66 -4.13 -4.93
N GLY A 25 9.91 -2.92 -5.48
CA GLY A 25 9.29 -2.41 -6.70
C GLY A 25 7.83 -1.98 -6.54
N VAL A 26 7.37 -1.81 -5.28
CA VAL A 26 6.02 -1.39 -4.93
C VAL A 26 6.05 0.10 -4.59
N THR A 27 5.62 0.94 -5.53
CA THR A 27 5.60 2.40 -5.43
C THR A 27 4.20 2.99 -5.54
N THR A 28 3.22 2.21 -6.01
CA THR A 28 1.81 2.64 -6.15
C THR A 28 0.85 1.77 -5.35
N LEU A 29 -0.32 2.31 -5.04
CA LEU A 29 -1.39 1.58 -4.34
C LEU A 29 -1.94 0.45 -5.20
N SER A 30 -1.97 0.56 -6.54
CA SER A 30 -2.35 -0.54 -7.43
C SER A 30 -1.44 -1.75 -7.26
N GLN A 31 -0.13 -1.52 -7.11
CA GLN A 31 0.82 -2.61 -6.88
C GLN A 31 0.66 -3.22 -5.49
N VAL A 32 0.25 -2.42 -4.50
CA VAL A 32 -0.13 -2.91 -3.17
C VAL A 32 -1.40 -3.75 -3.24
N ALA A 33 -2.41 -3.33 -4.00
CA ALA A 33 -3.65 -4.08 -4.20
C ALA A 33 -3.41 -5.45 -4.86
N ALA A 34 -2.42 -5.53 -5.74
CA ALA A 34 -2.00 -6.78 -6.38
C ALA A 34 -1.23 -7.74 -5.44
N ARG A 35 -0.89 -7.31 -4.23
CA ARG A 35 -0.15 -8.10 -3.23
C ARG A 35 -1.06 -8.52 -2.07
N SER A 36 -0.80 -9.69 -1.50
CA SER A 36 -1.47 -10.11 -0.27
C SER A 36 -0.88 -9.40 0.96
N ASP A 37 -1.62 -9.37 2.07
CA ASP A 37 -1.10 -8.82 3.33
C ASP A 37 0.13 -9.59 3.83
N ALA A 38 0.17 -10.91 3.61
CA ALA A 38 1.31 -11.74 3.95
C ALA A 38 2.56 -11.36 3.15
N ASP A 39 2.42 -11.10 1.84
CA ASP A 39 3.55 -10.67 1.00
C ASP A 39 4.09 -9.31 1.44
N LEU A 40 3.20 -8.39 1.82
CA LEU A 40 3.60 -7.07 2.33
C LEU A 40 4.31 -7.22 3.67
N LEU A 41 3.82 -8.05 4.59
CA LEU A 41 4.46 -8.32 5.89
C LEU A 41 5.79 -9.08 5.77
N ALA A 42 5.99 -9.83 4.69
CA ALA A 42 7.26 -10.49 4.42
C ALA A 42 8.38 -9.50 4.05
N LEU A 43 8.05 -8.27 3.65
CA LEU A 43 9.04 -7.23 3.33
C LEU A 43 9.70 -6.71 4.61
N HIS A 44 11.02 -6.89 4.72
CA HIS A 44 11.81 -6.41 5.86
C HIS A 44 11.66 -4.89 6.04
N GLY A 45 10.98 -4.48 7.11
CA GLY A 45 10.68 -3.06 7.41
C GLY A 45 9.21 -2.67 7.20
N VAL A 46 8.38 -3.56 6.66
CA VAL A 46 6.92 -3.39 6.61
C VAL A 46 6.28 -4.11 7.79
N GLY A 47 5.74 -3.34 8.72
CA GLY A 47 5.00 -3.88 9.87
C GLY A 47 3.48 -3.88 9.67
N PRO A 48 2.72 -4.50 10.58
CA PRO A 48 1.25 -4.52 10.54
C PRO A 48 0.62 -3.13 10.45
N LYS A 49 1.24 -2.13 11.08
CA LYS A 49 0.81 -0.73 10.99
C LYS A 49 0.89 -0.18 9.56
N ALA A 50 1.95 -0.51 8.83
CA ALA A 50 2.14 -0.07 7.45
C ALA A 50 1.08 -0.67 6.53
N VAL A 51 0.82 -1.98 6.66
CA VAL A 51 -0.24 -2.68 5.93
C VAL A 51 -1.61 -2.06 6.20
N ARG A 52 -1.91 -1.74 7.46
CA ARG A 52 -3.19 -1.11 7.82
C ARG A 52 -3.37 0.26 7.16
N VAL A 53 -2.31 1.07 7.08
CA VAL A 53 -2.33 2.39 6.39
C VAL A 53 -2.50 2.21 4.89
N LEU A 54 -1.81 1.24 4.30
CA LEU A 54 -1.91 0.92 2.88
C LEU A 54 -3.32 0.47 2.48
N ARG A 55 -3.93 -0.42 3.28
CA ARG A 55 -5.31 -0.89 3.07
C ARG A 55 -6.32 0.23 3.27
N ALA A 56 -6.13 1.09 4.26
CA ALA A 56 -6.98 2.27 4.45
C ALA A 56 -6.89 3.22 3.23
N ALA A 57 -5.68 3.50 2.73
CA ALA A 57 -5.50 4.35 1.56
C ALA A 57 -6.09 3.73 0.29
N LEU A 58 -6.00 2.41 0.13
CA LEU A 58 -6.67 1.68 -0.95
C LEU A 58 -8.19 1.82 -0.84
N ALA A 59 -8.75 1.61 0.36
CA ALA A 59 -10.19 1.77 0.59
C ALA A 59 -10.65 3.22 0.39
N GLU A 60 -9.85 4.23 0.72
CA GLU A 60 -10.16 5.64 0.41
C GLU A 60 -10.27 5.89 -1.11
N ILE A 61 -9.44 5.21 -1.91
CA ILE A 61 -9.38 5.36 -3.37
C ILE A 61 -10.46 4.54 -4.09
N GLU A 62 -10.67 3.30 -3.66
CA GLU A 62 -11.68 2.39 -4.21
C GLU A 62 -13.08 2.72 -3.68
N GLY A 63 -13.15 3.30 -2.48
CA GLY A 63 -14.32 3.42 -1.63
C GLY A 63 -14.80 4.85 -1.36
N ALA A 64 -14.65 5.76 -2.31
CA ALA A 64 -15.80 6.63 -2.67
C ALA A 64 -16.94 5.77 -3.30
N GLY A 65 -17.26 4.66 -2.64
CA GLY A 65 -17.88 3.47 -3.19
C GLY A 65 -18.19 2.39 -2.14
N LEU A 66 -18.28 2.76 -0.86
CA LEU A 66 -19.06 2.00 0.11
C LEU A 66 -20.01 2.96 0.83
N PRO A 67 -21.34 2.70 0.85
CA PRO A 67 -22.33 3.53 1.53
C PRO A 67 -22.18 3.52 3.05
#